data_AF-H9BK44-F1
#
_entry.id   AF-H9BK44-F1
#
_cell.length_a   1.000
_cell.length_b   1.000
_cell.length_c   1.000
_cell.angle_alpha   90.00
_cell.angle_beta   90.00
_cell.angle_gamma   90.00
#
_symmetry.space_group_name_H-M   'P 1'
#
loop_
_entity.id
_entity.type
_entity.pdbx_description
1 polymer ?
#
loop_
_entity_poly.entity_id
_entity_poly.type
_entity_poly.pdbx_seq_one_letter_code
_entity_poly.pdbx_strand_id
1 'polypeptide(L)'
;AFMPWNGFNFEDSICLSERVVQEDRFTTIHIQELTCVARDTKLGPEEITADIPNVGEAALNKLDEAGIVYVGAEVGAGDILVGKVTPKGETQLTPEEKLLRAIFGEKASDVKDTSLRVPTGTKGTVIDVQVFTRDGVERDSRALAIEKMQLDEIRKDLNEEFRIVEGATFERLRAALNGQVVDGGAGLKKGTVITDEVLDGLEHGQWFKLRMAEDALNEQLEKAQQYIVDRRRLLDDKFEDKKRKLQQGDDLAPGVLKIVKVYLAIRRRIQPGDKMAGRHGNKGVVSVIMPVEDMPYD
;
A
#
# COMPACT_ATOMS: atom_id res chain seq x y z
N ALA A 1 -24.58 -13.71 32.74
CA ALA A 1 -25.12 -14.11 34.06
C ALA A 1 -23.97 -14.55 34.97
N PHE A 2 -24.07 -14.32 36.28
CA PHE A 2 -23.15 -14.90 37.27
C PHE A 2 -23.82 -16.14 37.88
N MET A 3 -23.46 -17.32 37.40
CA MET A 3 -24.00 -18.59 37.88
C MET A 3 -23.02 -19.72 37.53
N PRO A 4 -22.95 -20.82 38.31
CA PRO A 4 -22.22 -22.00 37.89
C PRO A 4 -22.87 -22.63 36.65
N TRP A 5 -22.05 -23.08 35.69
CA TRP A 5 -22.55 -23.70 34.46
C TRP A 5 -21.74 -24.96 34.11
N ASN A 6 -22.23 -26.13 34.54
CA ASN A 6 -21.68 -27.46 34.23
C ASN A 6 -20.15 -27.61 34.36
N GLY A 7 -19.51 -26.82 35.23
CA GLY A 7 -18.05 -26.80 35.41
C GLY A 7 -17.27 -26.06 34.31
N PHE A 8 -17.93 -25.54 33.27
CA PHE A 8 -17.27 -24.78 32.20
C PHE A 8 -16.70 -23.45 32.66
N ASN A 9 -17.23 -22.88 33.74
CA ASN A 9 -16.70 -21.68 34.40
C ASN A 9 -15.99 -22.00 35.72
N PHE A 10 -15.30 -23.14 35.80
CA PHE A 10 -14.50 -23.50 36.97
C PHE A 10 -13.27 -22.61 37.11
N GLU A 11 -12.91 -22.28 38.36
CA GLU A 11 -11.88 -21.27 38.70
C GLU A 11 -12.11 -19.94 37.97
N ASP A 12 -11.15 -19.53 37.15
CA ASP A 12 -11.17 -18.31 36.36
C ASP A 12 -11.60 -18.59 34.90
N SER A 13 -12.19 -19.74 34.61
CA SER A 13 -12.62 -20.07 33.24
C SER A 13 -13.88 -19.29 32.85
N ILE A 14 -13.95 -18.90 31.58
CA ILE A 14 -15.07 -18.14 31.03
C ILE A 14 -15.75 -18.97 29.94
N CYS A 15 -17.07 -19.14 30.09
CA CYS A 15 -17.94 -19.70 29.07
C CYS A 15 -18.49 -18.56 28.20
N LEU A 16 -18.35 -18.68 26.87
CA LEU A 16 -18.87 -17.70 25.91
C LEU A 16 -20.05 -18.28 25.13
N SER A 17 -20.98 -17.42 24.71
CA SER A 17 -22.02 -17.79 23.74
C SER A 17 -21.45 -17.72 22.32
N GLU A 18 -21.83 -18.66 21.47
CA GLU A 18 -21.57 -18.66 20.04
C GLU A 18 -22.03 -17.37 19.36
N ARG A 19 -23.10 -16.75 19.87
CA ARG A 19 -23.60 -15.45 19.39
C ARG A 19 -22.52 -14.38 19.36
N VAL A 20 -21.62 -14.37 20.34
CA VAL A 20 -20.51 -13.39 20.41
C VAL A 20 -19.50 -13.59 19.27
N VAL A 21 -19.30 -14.84 18.86
CA VAL A 21 -18.42 -15.20 17.73
C VAL A 21 -19.09 -14.88 16.41
N GLN A 22 -20.39 -15.17 16.28
CA GLN A 22 -21.20 -14.85 15.09
C GLN A 22 -21.28 -13.34 14.85
N GLU A 23 -21.41 -12.55 15.91
CA GLU A 23 -21.41 -11.08 15.85
C GLU A 23 -19.99 -10.49 15.69
N ASP A 24 -18.94 -11.33 15.61
CA ASP A 24 -17.54 -10.93 15.41
C ASP A 24 -17.03 -9.86 16.41
N ARG A 25 -17.60 -9.82 17.63
CA ARG A 25 -17.37 -8.73 18.61
C ARG A 25 -15.98 -8.70 19.20
N PHE A 26 -15.36 -9.86 19.37
CA PHE A 26 -13.99 -10.02 19.87
C PHE A 26 -13.03 -10.49 18.78
N THR A 27 -13.38 -10.22 17.51
CA THR A 27 -12.50 -10.54 16.39
C THR A 27 -11.47 -9.42 16.24
N THR A 28 -10.19 -9.78 16.30
CA THR A 28 -9.07 -8.84 16.17
C THR A 28 -8.44 -8.94 14.79
N ILE A 29 -7.92 -7.80 14.30
CA ILE A 29 -7.12 -7.73 13.08
C ILE A 29 -5.68 -7.56 13.51
N HIS A 30 -4.84 -8.52 13.15
CA HIS A 30 -3.39 -8.46 13.36
C HIS A 30 -2.73 -8.22 12.03
N ILE A 31 -1.89 -7.20 11.94
CA ILE A 31 -1.06 -6.96 10.76
C ILE A 31 0.34 -7.47 11.08
N GLN A 32 0.81 -8.45 10.31
CA GLN A 32 2.15 -9.01 10.43
C GLN A 32 3.00 -8.58 9.23
N GLU A 33 4.17 -8.01 9.50
CA GLU A 33 5.20 -7.75 8.49
C GLU A 33 6.06 -9.01 8.32
N LEU A 34 6.15 -9.52 7.10
CA LEU A 34 7.01 -10.63 6.72
C LEU A 34 8.02 -10.11 5.69
N THR A 35 9.31 -10.33 5.94
CA THR A 35 10.38 -9.73 5.16
C THR A 35 11.22 -10.80 4.48
N CYS A 36 11.34 -10.70 3.15
CA CYS A 36 12.24 -11.49 2.32
C CYS A 36 13.44 -10.63 1.94
N VAL A 37 14.65 -11.15 2.11
CA VAL A 37 15.90 -10.44 1.80
C VAL A 37 16.68 -11.26 0.78
N ALA A 38 16.97 -10.67 -0.37
CA ALA A 38 17.87 -11.22 -1.37
C ALA A 38 19.27 -10.63 -1.17
N ARG A 39 20.25 -11.51 -1.03
CA ARG A 39 21.64 -11.12 -0.72
C ARG A 39 22.59 -11.59 -1.81
N ASP A 40 23.69 -10.87 -1.94
CA ASP A 40 24.83 -11.35 -2.70
C ASP A 40 25.60 -12.38 -1.86
N THR A 41 25.83 -13.56 -2.42
CA THR A 41 26.56 -14.64 -1.77
C THR A 41 27.85 -14.93 -2.52
N LYS A 42 28.78 -15.66 -1.90
CA LYS A 42 30.04 -16.07 -2.55
C LYS A 42 29.83 -16.90 -3.82
N LEU A 43 28.69 -17.59 -3.92
CA LEU A 43 28.35 -18.47 -5.05
C LEU A 43 27.56 -17.73 -6.14
N GLY A 44 27.19 -16.46 -5.90
CA GLY A 44 26.38 -15.65 -6.79
C GLY A 44 25.26 -14.90 -6.05
N PRO A 45 24.58 -13.98 -6.74
CA PRO A 45 23.45 -13.25 -6.18
C PRO A 45 22.25 -14.18 -5.96
N GLU A 46 21.53 -13.98 -4.86
CA GLU A 46 20.18 -14.52 -4.72
C GLU A 46 19.19 -13.71 -5.54
N GLU A 47 18.26 -14.39 -6.20
CA GLU A 47 17.29 -13.78 -7.10
C GLU A 47 15.87 -13.96 -6.56
N ILE A 48 15.03 -12.95 -6.78
CA ILE A 48 13.60 -13.02 -6.50
C ILE A 48 12.92 -13.30 -7.85
N THR A 49 12.35 -14.49 -7.98
CA THR A 49 11.77 -14.97 -9.25
C THR A 49 10.62 -15.94 -8.98
N ALA A 50 9.70 -16.03 -9.93
CA ALA A 50 8.65 -17.05 -9.95
C ALA A 50 9.15 -18.44 -10.38
N ASP A 51 10.35 -18.52 -10.98
CA ASP A 51 10.96 -19.79 -11.41
C ASP A 51 11.61 -20.51 -10.22
N ILE A 52 10.80 -21.23 -9.44
CA ILE A 52 11.21 -21.90 -8.22
C ILE A 52 11.29 -23.42 -8.46
N PRO A 53 12.44 -24.07 -8.18
CA PRO A 53 12.59 -25.50 -8.43
C PRO A 53 11.74 -26.34 -7.46
N ASN A 54 11.24 -27.47 -7.95
CA ASN A 54 10.45 -28.46 -7.19
C ASN A 54 9.11 -27.93 -6.63
N VAL A 55 8.59 -26.84 -7.19
CA VAL A 55 7.29 -26.27 -6.81
C VAL A 55 6.30 -26.46 -7.97
N GLY A 56 5.12 -27.01 -7.67
CA GLY A 56 4.07 -27.18 -8.67
C GLY A 56 3.36 -25.86 -9.03
N GLU A 57 2.78 -25.80 -10.23
CA GLU A 57 2.10 -24.60 -10.76
C GLU A 57 1.01 -24.04 -9.82
N ALA A 58 0.33 -24.92 -9.08
CA ALA A 58 -0.71 -24.52 -8.12
C ALA A 58 -0.21 -23.53 -7.05
N ALA A 59 1.05 -23.65 -6.63
CA ALA A 59 1.65 -22.74 -5.65
C ALA A 59 2.18 -21.45 -6.29
N LEU A 60 2.46 -21.46 -7.60
CA LEU A 60 2.92 -20.30 -8.35
C LEU A 60 1.76 -19.38 -8.78
N ASN A 61 0.54 -19.90 -8.86
CA ASN A 61 -0.66 -19.15 -9.28
C ASN A 61 -0.93 -17.85 -8.50
N LYS A 62 -0.41 -17.72 -7.28
CA LYS A 62 -0.60 -16.53 -6.43
C LYS A 62 0.52 -15.50 -6.57
N LEU A 63 1.61 -15.86 -7.27
CA LEU A 63 2.76 -15.01 -7.51
C LEU A 63 2.60 -14.29 -8.86
N ASP A 64 3.12 -13.09 -8.94
CA ASP A 64 3.29 -12.37 -10.20
C ASP A 64 4.53 -12.84 -10.97
N GLU A 65 4.74 -12.28 -12.16
CA GLU A 65 5.89 -12.60 -13.02
C GLU A 65 7.24 -12.34 -12.33
N ALA A 66 7.28 -11.44 -11.34
CA ALA A 66 8.47 -11.15 -10.55
C ALA A 66 8.62 -12.07 -9.33
N GLY A 67 7.73 -13.05 -9.14
CA GLY A 67 7.76 -13.99 -8.01
C GLY A 67 7.23 -13.39 -6.70
N ILE A 68 6.40 -12.35 -6.76
CA ILE A 68 5.85 -11.66 -5.58
C ILE A 68 4.33 -11.87 -5.51
N VAL A 69 3.80 -12.13 -4.32
CA VAL A 69 2.36 -12.33 -4.12
C VAL A 69 1.53 -11.08 -4.48
N TYR A 70 0.36 -11.30 -5.07
CA TYR A 70 -0.59 -10.21 -5.35
C TYR A 70 -1.19 -9.62 -4.07
N VAL A 71 -1.35 -8.29 -4.06
CA VAL A 71 -2.13 -7.59 -3.04
C VAL A 71 -3.60 -8.00 -3.16
N GLY A 72 -4.21 -8.37 -2.04
CA GLY A 72 -5.56 -8.91 -1.96
C GLY A 72 -5.65 -10.44 -2.02
N ALA A 73 -4.53 -11.15 -2.24
CA ALA A 73 -4.53 -12.61 -2.25
C ALA A 73 -4.78 -13.18 -0.83
N GLU A 74 -5.69 -14.14 -0.74
CA GLU A 74 -5.88 -14.95 0.47
C GLU A 74 -4.85 -16.09 0.50
N VAL A 75 -4.09 -16.14 1.59
CA VAL A 75 -2.96 -17.06 1.75
C VAL A 75 -3.11 -17.88 3.03
N GLY A 76 -2.72 -19.15 2.93
CA GLY A 76 -2.69 -20.08 4.04
C GLY A 76 -1.27 -20.54 4.37
N ALA A 77 -1.14 -21.33 5.43
CA ALA A 77 0.12 -21.91 5.85
C ALA A 77 0.82 -22.66 4.70
N GLY A 78 2.09 -22.34 4.45
CA GLY A 78 2.91 -22.99 3.42
C GLY A 78 2.86 -22.34 2.04
N ASP A 79 1.90 -21.44 1.79
CA ASP A 79 1.85 -20.65 0.56
C ASP A 79 3.10 -19.77 0.43
N ILE A 80 3.56 -19.58 -0.82
CA ILE A 80 4.72 -18.75 -1.13
C ILE A 80 4.27 -17.30 -1.23
N LEU A 81 4.92 -16.42 -0.47
CA LEU A 81 4.70 -14.98 -0.52
C LEU A 81 5.69 -14.28 -1.45
N VAL A 82 6.95 -14.72 -1.40
CA VAL A 82 8.02 -14.19 -2.25
C VAL A 82 8.91 -15.35 -2.66
N GLY A 83 8.94 -15.64 -3.95
CA GLY A 83 9.83 -16.61 -4.57
C GLY A 83 11.27 -16.15 -4.45
N LYS A 84 12.14 -16.96 -3.84
CA LYS A 84 13.57 -16.67 -3.72
C LYS A 84 14.38 -17.90 -4.04
N VAL A 85 15.34 -17.72 -4.94
CA VAL A 85 16.28 -18.77 -5.33
C VAL A 85 17.69 -18.39 -4.90
N THR A 86 18.40 -19.36 -4.34
CA THR A 86 19.80 -19.19 -3.94
C THR A 86 20.67 -20.10 -4.79
N PRO A 87 21.75 -19.60 -5.43
CA PRO A 87 22.68 -20.44 -6.16
C PRO A 87 23.32 -21.46 -5.20
N LYS A 88 23.32 -22.71 -5.62
CA LYS A 88 23.88 -23.85 -4.90
C LYS A 88 25.23 -24.20 -5.53
N GLY A 89 26.23 -24.47 -4.70
CA GLY A 89 27.49 -25.04 -5.19
C GLY A 89 27.26 -26.45 -5.73
N GLU A 90 28.14 -26.91 -6.63
CA GLU A 90 28.11 -28.28 -7.15
C GLU A 90 28.18 -29.29 -6.01
N THR A 91 27.07 -29.94 -5.71
CA THR A 91 27.03 -31.07 -4.78
C THR A 91 27.43 -32.34 -5.51
N GLN A 92 28.36 -33.12 -4.93
CA GLN A 92 28.66 -34.45 -5.42
C GLN A 92 27.41 -35.33 -5.27
N LEU A 93 26.73 -35.57 -6.39
CA LEU A 93 25.58 -36.47 -6.46
C LEU A 93 26.04 -37.91 -6.23
N THR A 94 25.22 -38.66 -5.52
CA THR A 94 25.38 -40.12 -5.35
C THR A 94 25.30 -40.83 -6.72
N PRO A 95 25.91 -42.02 -6.89
CA PRO A 95 25.79 -42.79 -8.14
C PRO A 95 24.34 -43.00 -8.59
N GLU A 96 23.42 -43.17 -7.64
CA GLU A 96 21.98 -43.32 -7.85
C GLU A 96 21.34 -42.04 -8.41
N GLU A 97 21.64 -40.88 -7.84
CA GLU A 97 21.16 -39.58 -8.34
C GLU A 97 21.79 -39.22 -9.69
N LYS A 98 23.06 -39.61 -9.93
CA LYS A 98 23.70 -39.48 -11.25
C LYS A 98 22.99 -40.32 -12.30
N LEU A 99 22.61 -41.55 -11.96
CA LEU A 99 21.87 -42.44 -12.85
C LEU A 99 20.48 -41.88 -13.14
N LEU A 100 19.75 -41.40 -12.13
CA LEU A 100 18.45 -40.75 -12.30
C LEU A 100 18.55 -39.51 -13.21
N ARG A 101 19.56 -38.66 -13.00
CA ARG A 101 19.82 -37.49 -13.85
C ARG A 101 20.12 -37.87 -15.29
N ALA A 102 20.86 -38.96 -15.51
CA ALA A 102 21.16 -39.47 -16.85
C ALA A 102 19.93 -40.07 -17.56
N ILE A 103 18.99 -40.65 -16.80
CA ILE A 103 17.77 -41.26 -17.35
C ILE A 103 16.69 -40.21 -17.64
N PHE A 104 16.40 -39.34 -16.67
CA PHE A 104 15.30 -38.36 -16.79
C PHE A 104 15.73 -37.08 -17.50
N GLY A 105 17.03 -36.82 -17.64
CA GLY A 105 17.53 -35.59 -18.24
C GLY A 105 17.12 -34.33 -17.48
N GLU A 106 16.51 -34.47 -16.30
CA GLU A 106 16.17 -33.36 -15.42
C GLU A 106 17.46 -32.65 -15.07
N LYS A 107 17.62 -31.42 -15.57
CA LYS A 107 18.66 -30.53 -15.09
C LYS A 107 18.40 -30.36 -13.61
N ALA A 108 19.23 -30.97 -12.76
CA ALA A 108 19.28 -30.59 -11.36
C ALA A 108 19.40 -29.08 -11.34
N SER A 109 18.41 -28.38 -10.80
CA SER A 109 18.46 -26.93 -10.72
C SER A 109 19.69 -26.59 -9.89
N ASP A 110 20.62 -25.82 -10.46
CA ASP A 110 21.80 -25.33 -9.75
C ASP A 110 21.40 -24.29 -8.66
N VAL A 111 20.10 -24.04 -8.51
CA VAL A 111 19.49 -23.18 -7.52
C VAL A 111 18.66 -23.97 -6.50
N LYS A 112 18.61 -23.46 -5.27
CA LYS A 112 17.81 -23.99 -4.17
C LYS A 112 16.68 -23.01 -3.84
N ASP A 113 15.48 -23.55 -3.58
CA ASP A 113 14.35 -22.79 -3.03
C ASP A 113 14.68 -22.29 -1.60
N THR A 114 14.68 -20.97 -1.43
CA THR A 114 14.78 -20.29 -0.13
C THR A 114 13.67 -19.24 0.03
N SER A 115 12.55 -19.46 -0.63
CA SER A 115 11.39 -18.55 -0.70
C SER A 115 10.79 -18.24 0.66
N LEU A 116 10.22 -17.04 0.78
CA LEU A 116 9.43 -16.64 1.94
C LEU A 116 8.05 -17.30 1.86
N ARG A 117 7.70 -18.07 2.89
CA ARG A 117 6.40 -18.75 3.01
C ARG A 117 5.61 -18.24 4.20
N VAL A 118 4.29 -18.36 4.13
CA VAL A 118 3.40 -18.02 5.24
C VAL A 118 3.70 -18.92 6.44
N PRO A 119 3.86 -18.35 7.65
CA PRO A 119 4.06 -19.14 8.87
C PRO A 119 2.96 -20.20 9.08
N THR A 120 3.34 -21.32 9.66
CA THR A 120 2.40 -22.41 9.98
C THR A 120 1.28 -21.93 10.92
N GLY A 121 0.04 -22.34 10.66
CA GLY A 121 -1.10 -21.97 11.49
C GLY A 121 -1.64 -20.56 11.25
N THR A 122 -1.04 -19.79 10.35
CA THR A 122 -1.53 -18.47 9.95
C THR A 122 -2.34 -18.56 8.66
N LYS A 123 -3.47 -17.87 8.65
CA LYS A 123 -4.25 -17.59 7.44
C LYS A 123 -4.59 -16.11 7.43
N GLY A 124 -4.50 -15.48 6.27
CA GLY A 124 -4.74 -14.06 6.16
C GLY A 124 -4.78 -13.58 4.72
N THR A 125 -5.01 -12.28 4.58
CA THR A 125 -5.04 -11.61 3.27
C THR A 125 -3.85 -10.67 3.18
N VAL A 126 -3.15 -10.72 2.05
CA VAL A 126 -2.06 -9.78 1.79
C VAL A 126 -2.65 -8.39 1.57
N ILE A 127 -2.27 -7.41 2.39
CA ILE A 127 -2.81 -6.05 2.31
C ILE A 127 -1.91 -5.10 1.55
N ASP A 128 -0.59 -5.29 1.65
CA ASP A 128 0.39 -4.39 1.04
C ASP A 128 1.70 -5.15 0.79
N VAL A 129 2.43 -4.72 -0.24
CA VAL A 129 3.75 -5.24 -0.58
C VAL A 129 4.66 -4.08 -0.93
N GLN A 130 5.77 -3.99 -0.21
CA GLN A 130 6.80 -2.97 -0.44
C GLN A 130 8.07 -3.63 -0.93
N VAL A 131 8.64 -3.08 -2.00
CA VAL A 131 9.86 -3.57 -2.63
C VAL A 131 10.91 -2.49 -2.50
N PHE A 132 12.04 -2.83 -1.88
CA PHE A 132 13.20 -1.96 -1.75
C PHE A 132 14.33 -2.53 -2.59
N THR A 133 14.91 -1.71 -3.45
CA THR A 133 15.98 -2.10 -4.37
C THR A 133 17.20 -1.25 -4.12
N ARG A 134 18.37 -1.90 -3.95
CA ARG A 134 19.64 -1.20 -3.84
C ARG A 134 19.94 -0.41 -5.13
N ASP A 135 20.58 0.73 -4.97
CA ASP A 135 21.10 1.52 -6.08
C ASP A 135 22.11 0.73 -6.95
N GLY A 136 21.87 0.70 -8.26
CA GLY A 136 22.66 -0.06 -9.23
C GLY A 136 22.16 -1.49 -9.54
N VAL A 137 21.13 -1.99 -8.85
CA VAL A 137 20.42 -3.22 -9.23
C VAL A 137 19.27 -2.86 -10.18
N GLU A 138 19.08 -3.66 -11.24
CA GLU A 138 17.97 -3.45 -12.17
C GLU A 138 16.62 -3.67 -11.45
N ARG A 139 15.66 -2.78 -11.71
CA ARG A 139 14.33 -2.84 -11.11
C ARG A 139 13.46 -3.84 -11.84
N ASP A 140 12.83 -4.73 -11.09
CA ASP A 140 11.89 -5.69 -11.66
C ASP A 140 10.60 -5.02 -12.15
N SER A 141 9.86 -5.73 -12.99
CA SER A 141 8.56 -5.30 -13.51
C SER A 141 7.61 -4.83 -12.40
N ARG A 142 7.60 -5.52 -11.26
CA ARG A 142 6.80 -5.16 -10.08
C ARG A 142 7.27 -3.87 -9.41
N ALA A 143 8.57 -3.65 -9.28
CA ALA A 143 9.12 -2.44 -8.68
C ALA A 143 8.79 -1.22 -9.56
N LEU A 144 8.94 -1.34 -10.88
CA LEU A 144 8.57 -0.30 -11.85
C LEU A 144 7.06 0.00 -11.82
N ALA A 145 6.21 -1.01 -11.67
CA ALA A 145 4.77 -0.83 -11.55
C ALA A 145 4.38 -0.06 -10.28
N ILE A 146 5.00 -0.39 -9.13
CA ILE A 146 4.77 0.31 -7.87
C ILE A 146 5.24 1.76 -7.95
N GLU A 147 6.45 1.99 -8.49
CA GLU A 147 7.01 3.33 -8.67
C GLU A 147 6.11 4.20 -9.55
N LYS A 148 5.61 3.64 -10.67
CA LYS A 148 4.66 4.34 -11.55
C LYS A 148 3.37 4.68 -10.82
N MET A 149 2.81 3.75 -10.05
CA MET A 149 1.60 3.99 -9.27
C MET A 149 1.79 5.12 -8.25
N GLN A 150 2.93 5.14 -7.55
CA GLN A 150 3.28 6.18 -6.59
C GLN A 150 3.48 7.55 -7.27
N LEU A 151 4.12 7.58 -8.45
CA LEU A 151 4.28 8.81 -9.23
C LEU A 151 2.94 9.36 -9.71
N ASP A 152 2.04 8.50 -10.16
CA ASP A 152 0.70 8.88 -10.60
C ASP A 152 -0.14 9.44 -9.43
N GLU A 153 -0.04 8.83 -8.25
CA GLU A 153 -0.68 9.33 -7.02
C GLU A 153 -0.15 10.72 -6.62
N ILE A 154 1.17 10.88 -6.56
CA ILE A 154 1.81 12.17 -6.25
C ILE A 154 1.39 13.24 -7.25
N ARG A 155 1.33 12.89 -8.54
CA ARG A 155 0.90 13.81 -9.59
C ARG A 155 -0.56 14.23 -9.40
N LYS A 156 -1.43 13.28 -9.06
CA LYS A 156 -2.85 13.54 -8.79
C LYS A 156 -3.00 14.48 -7.59
N ASP A 157 -2.28 14.24 -6.50
CA ASP A 157 -2.34 15.07 -5.30
C ASP A 157 -1.87 16.50 -5.55
N LEU A 158 -0.76 16.67 -6.27
CA LEU A 158 -0.24 18.01 -6.60
C LEU A 158 -1.17 18.76 -7.57
N ASN A 159 -1.78 18.06 -8.53
CA ASN A 159 -2.76 18.67 -9.43
C ASN A 159 -4.02 19.08 -8.68
N GLU A 160 -4.48 18.27 -7.72
CA GLU A 160 -5.63 18.62 -6.88
C GLU A 160 -5.31 19.81 -5.96
N GLU A 161 -4.11 19.83 -5.35
CA GLU A 161 -3.60 20.97 -4.59
C GLU A 161 -3.58 22.25 -5.44
N PHE A 162 -3.09 22.16 -6.68
CA PHE A 162 -3.08 23.28 -7.61
C PHE A 162 -4.50 23.75 -7.95
N ARG A 163 -5.40 22.81 -8.26
CA ARG A 163 -6.80 23.10 -8.62
C ARG A 163 -7.55 23.81 -7.49
N ILE A 164 -7.36 23.38 -6.25
CA ILE A 164 -7.98 24.01 -5.07
C ILE A 164 -7.45 25.44 -4.90
N VAL A 165 -6.14 25.64 -5.02
CA VAL A 165 -5.53 26.97 -4.88
C VAL A 165 -5.95 27.90 -6.03
N GLU A 166 -5.97 27.38 -7.26
CA GLU A 166 -6.45 28.09 -8.43
C GLU A 166 -7.91 28.53 -8.24
N GLY A 167 -8.80 27.59 -7.88
CA GLY A 167 -10.22 27.86 -7.62
C GLY A 167 -10.42 28.92 -6.53
N ALA A 168 -9.76 28.78 -5.38
CA ALA A 168 -9.86 29.75 -4.29
C ALA A 168 -9.33 31.15 -4.67
N THR A 169 -8.32 31.22 -5.56
CA THR A 169 -7.79 32.49 -6.07
C THR A 169 -8.80 33.15 -7.00
N PHE A 170 -9.41 32.38 -7.91
CA PHE A 170 -10.45 32.90 -8.81
C PHE A 170 -11.74 33.28 -8.09
N GLU A 171 -12.16 32.55 -7.05
CA GLU A 171 -13.30 32.93 -6.21
C GLU A 171 -13.06 34.28 -5.52
N ARG A 172 -11.84 34.50 -5.00
CA ARG A 172 -11.46 35.78 -4.39
C ARG A 172 -11.43 36.91 -5.40
N LEU A 173 -10.88 36.67 -6.60
CA LEU A 173 -10.88 37.64 -7.69
C LEU A 173 -12.32 37.94 -8.15
N ARG A 174 -13.19 36.93 -8.26
CA ARG A 174 -14.59 37.10 -8.63
C ARG A 174 -15.31 38.06 -7.68
N ALA A 175 -15.14 37.88 -6.38
CA ALA A 175 -15.72 38.78 -5.38
C ALA A 175 -15.18 40.22 -5.48
N ALA A 176 -13.91 40.40 -5.87
CA ALA A 176 -13.30 41.72 -6.02
C ALA A 176 -13.66 42.41 -7.35
N LEU A 177 -13.89 41.64 -8.42
CA LEU A 177 -14.17 42.13 -9.77
C LEU A 177 -15.67 42.39 -10.01
N ASN A 178 -16.56 41.75 -9.25
CA ASN A 178 -18.02 41.89 -9.44
C ASN A 178 -18.47 43.35 -9.18
N GLY A 179 -19.16 43.94 -10.15
CA GLY A 179 -19.64 45.32 -10.08
C GLY A 179 -18.62 46.40 -10.47
N GLN A 180 -17.41 46.02 -10.89
CA GLN A 180 -16.36 46.96 -11.28
C GLN A 180 -16.32 47.24 -12.79
N VAL A 181 -15.77 48.40 -13.17
CA VAL A 181 -15.71 48.86 -14.57
C VAL A 181 -14.35 48.56 -15.19
N VAL A 182 -14.38 48.01 -16.42
CA VAL A 182 -13.16 47.64 -17.17
C VAL A 182 -12.81 48.72 -18.18
N ASP A 183 -11.53 49.06 -18.28
CA ASP A 183 -11.00 49.99 -19.27
C ASP A 183 -10.65 49.30 -20.61
N GLY A 184 -10.79 47.98 -20.65
CA GLY A 184 -10.66 47.09 -21.81
C GLY A 184 -9.88 45.82 -21.47
N GLY A 185 -9.85 44.85 -22.38
CA GLY A 185 -9.11 43.59 -22.21
C GLY A 185 -10.01 42.36 -22.31
N ALA A 186 -9.42 41.21 -22.63
CA ALA A 186 -10.14 39.92 -22.81
C ALA A 186 -11.35 39.95 -23.77
N GLY A 187 -11.41 40.89 -24.72
CA GLY A 187 -12.54 41.04 -25.65
C GLY A 187 -13.65 41.99 -25.19
N LEU A 188 -13.53 42.59 -24.00
CA LEU A 188 -14.48 43.58 -23.47
C LEU A 188 -14.15 45.01 -23.92
N LYS A 189 -15.20 45.82 -24.12
CA LYS A 189 -15.09 47.24 -24.51
C LYS A 189 -14.93 48.14 -23.27
N LYS A 190 -14.28 49.28 -23.46
CA LYS A 190 -14.10 50.29 -22.40
C LYS A 190 -15.46 50.70 -21.81
N GLY A 191 -15.61 50.59 -20.48
CA GLY A 191 -16.81 50.98 -19.74
C GLY A 191 -17.83 49.87 -19.47
N THR A 192 -17.56 48.61 -19.84
CA THR A 192 -18.44 47.49 -19.44
C THR A 192 -18.29 47.19 -17.95
N VAL A 193 -19.43 47.00 -17.26
CA VAL A 193 -19.48 46.53 -15.87
C VAL A 193 -19.33 45.01 -15.88
N ILE A 194 -18.45 44.48 -15.01
CA ILE A 194 -18.28 43.05 -14.84
C ILE A 194 -19.46 42.51 -14.02
N THR A 195 -20.20 41.57 -14.61
CA THR A 195 -21.20 40.75 -13.93
C THR A 195 -20.73 39.30 -13.87
N ASP A 196 -21.31 38.52 -12.97
CA ASP A 196 -21.01 37.09 -12.81
C ASP A 196 -21.16 36.30 -14.13
N GLU A 197 -22.13 36.65 -14.97
CA GLU A 197 -22.35 36.02 -16.29
C GLU A 197 -21.22 36.28 -17.28
N VAL A 198 -20.60 37.47 -17.22
CA VAL A 198 -19.47 37.83 -18.08
C VAL A 198 -18.22 37.09 -17.64
N LEU A 199 -18.04 36.88 -16.34
CA LEU A 199 -16.91 36.13 -15.78
C LEU A 199 -17.00 34.63 -16.08
N ASP A 200 -18.21 34.06 -16.06
CA ASP A 200 -18.44 32.64 -16.40
C ASP A 200 -18.20 32.33 -17.89
N GLY A 201 -18.33 33.33 -18.77
CA GLY A 201 -18.04 33.19 -20.21
C GLY A 201 -16.56 33.31 -20.60
N LEU A 202 -15.69 33.70 -19.65
CA LEU A 202 -14.26 33.91 -19.88
C LEU A 202 -13.43 32.78 -19.27
N GLU A 203 -12.48 32.25 -20.04
CA GLU A 203 -11.50 31.30 -19.50
C GLU A 203 -10.63 31.97 -18.43
N HIS A 204 -10.21 31.20 -17.41
CA HIS A 204 -9.32 31.65 -16.33
C HIS A 204 -8.08 32.40 -16.81
N GLY A 205 -7.47 32.00 -17.94
CA GLY A 205 -6.31 32.68 -18.52
C GLY A 205 -6.61 34.06 -19.12
N GLN A 206 -7.88 34.38 -19.39
CA GLN A 206 -8.31 35.67 -19.93
C GLN A 206 -8.56 36.71 -18.84
N TRP A 207 -8.83 36.29 -17.60
CA TRP A 207 -9.05 37.19 -16.47
C TRP A 207 -7.83 38.08 -16.19
N PHE A 208 -6.62 37.54 -16.32
CA PHE A 208 -5.36 38.30 -16.17
C PHE A 208 -5.08 39.29 -17.32
N LYS A 209 -5.85 39.22 -18.41
CA LYS A 209 -5.73 40.17 -19.54
C LYS A 209 -6.71 41.35 -19.41
N LEU A 210 -7.54 41.38 -18.37
CA LEU A 210 -8.44 42.49 -18.07
C LEU A 210 -7.63 43.69 -17.54
N ARG A 211 -7.97 44.88 -18.01
CA ARG A 211 -7.45 46.14 -17.45
C ARG A 211 -8.59 46.87 -16.77
N MET A 212 -8.52 46.97 -15.45
CA MET A 212 -9.55 47.60 -14.62
C MET A 212 -9.35 49.11 -14.60
N ALA A 213 -10.43 49.87 -14.39
CA ALA A 213 -10.35 51.32 -14.23
C ALA A 213 -9.71 51.75 -12.89
N GLU A 214 -9.74 50.87 -11.88
CA GLU A 214 -9.12 51.10 -10.57
C GLU A 214 -7.73 50.46 -10.49
N ASP A 215 -6.71 51.25 -10.15
CA ASP A 215 -5.31 50.80 -10.08
C ASP A 215 -5.08 49.72 -9.01
N ALA A 216 -5.84 49.77 -7.90
CA ALA A 216 -5.75 48.77 -6.84
C ALA A 216 -6.16 47.35 -7.31
N LEU A 217 -7.13 47.26 -8.22
CA LEU A 217 -7.59 45.99 -8.79
C LEU A 217 -6.59 45.44 -9.81
N ASN A 218 -5.93 46.32 -10.57
CA ASN A 218 -4.85 45.93 -11.47
C ASN A 218 -3.66 45.33 -10.68
N GLU A 219 -3.28 45.95 -9.55
CA GLU A 219 -2.23 45.41 -8.68
C GLU A 219 -2.63 44.05 -8.06
N GLN A 220 -3.90 43.88 -7.70
CA GLN A 220 -4.41 42.59 -7.20
C GLN A 220 -4.41 41.50 -8.27
N LEU A 221 -4.79 41.81 -9.51
CA LEU A 221 -4.75 40.87 -10.64
C LEU A 221 -3.31 40.43 -10.94
N GLU A 222 -2.36 41.36 -10.93
CA GLU A 222 -0.94 41.06 -11.14
C GLU A 222 -0.36 40.20 -10.00
N LYS A 223 -0.66 40.55 -8.74
CA LYS A 223 -0.26 39.73 -7.58
C LYS A 223 -0.86 38.33 -7.62
N ALA A 224 -2.12 38.20 -8.01
CA ALA A 224 -2.78 36.90 -8.14
C ALA A 224 -2.18 36.06 -9.27
N GLN A 225 -1.84 36.69 -10.40
CA GLN A 225 -1.15 36.03 -11.51
C GLN A 225 0.23 35.53 -11.08
N GLN A 226 1.03 36.38 -10.43
CA GLN A 226 2.34 36.01 -9.92
C GLN A 226 2.22 34.87 -8.89
N TYR A 227 1.25 34.95 -7.98
CA TYR A 227 1.01 33.90 -6.97
C TYR A 227 0.71 32.53 -7.60
N ILE A 228 -0.13 32.47 -8.64
CA ILE A 228 -0.45 31.20 -9.32
C ILE A 228 0.78 30.65 -10.06
N VAL A 229 1.56 31.51 -10.71
CA VAL A 229 2.79 31.11 -11.42
C VAL A 229 3.83 30.58 -10.43
N ASP A 230 4.07 31.29 -9.34
CA ASP A 230 5.00 30.88 -8.29
C ASP A 230 4.55 29.59 -7.62
N ARG A 231 3.23 29.45 -7.39
CA ARG A 231 2.65 28.23 -6.83
C ARG A 231 2.84 27.04 -7.74
N ARG A 232 2.60 27.21 -9.04
CA ARG A 232 2.83 26.15 -10.04
C ARG A 232 4.29 25.72 -10.05
N ARG A 233 5.22 26.68 -10.10
CA ARG A 233 6.65 26.39 -10.05
C ARG A 233 7.05 25.63 -8.79
N LEU A 234 6.55 26.04 -7.62
CA LEU A 234 6.79 25.34 -6.36
C LEU A 234 6.26 23.90 -6.38
N LEU A 235 5.12 23.65 -7.01
CA LEU A 235 4.57 22.29 -7.13
C LEU A 235 5.36 21.44 -8.12
N ASP A 236 5.82 22.02 -9.23
CA ASP A 236 6.70 21.36 -10.19
C ASP A 236 8.06 21.00 -9.54
N ASP A 237 8.66 21.92 -8.78
CA ASP A 237 9.91 21.67 -8.04
C ASP A 237 9.70 20.55 -6.99
N LYS A 238 8.57 20.59 -6.25
CA LYS A 238 8.19 19.52 -5.31
C LYS A 238 7.99 18.18 -6.01
N PHE A 239 7.40 18.17 -7.20
CA PHE A 239 7.20 16.95 -7.98
C PHE A 239 8.54 16.33 -8.36
N GLU A 240 9.46 17.12 -8.92
CA GLU A 240 10.79 16.65 -9.29
C GLU A 240 11.60 16.18 -8.07
N ASP A 241 11.51 16.88 -6.94
CA ASP A 241 12.14 16.44 -5.69
C ASP A 241 11.58 15.10 -5.19
N LYS A 242 10.25 14.91 -5.22
CA LYS A 242 9.62 13.64 -4.83
C LYS A 242 9.95 12.52 -5.81
N LYS A 243 9.91 12.79 -7.11
CA LYS A 243 10.27 11.86 -8.17
C LYS A 243 11.72 11.42 -8.04
N ARG A 244 12.65 12.35 -7.79
CA ARG A 244 14.06 12.03 -7.54
C ARG A 244 14.21 11.11 -6.33
N LYS A 245 13.47 11.36 -5.24
CA LYS A 245 13.52 10.50 -4.04
C LYS A 245 12.98 9.10 -4.29
N LEU A 246 11.93 8.95 -5.10
CA LEU A 246 11.40 7.64 -5.50
C LEU A 246 12.34 6.90 -6.47
N GLN A 247 13.00 7.65 -7.35
CA GLN A 247 13.97 7.11 -8.30
C GLN A 247 15.33 6.81 -7.69
N GLN A 248 15.66 7.43 -6.57
CA GLN A 248 16.87 7.09 -5.83
C GLN A 248 16.73 5.68 -5.24
N GLY A 249 17.72 4.82 -5.47
CA GLY A 249 17.74 3.49 -4.85
C GLY A 249 17.78 3.58 -3.33
N ASP A 250 17.32 2.52 -2.67
CA ASP A 250 17.27 2.46 -1.20
C ASP A 250 18.66 2.17 -0.62
N ASP A 251 18.96 2.80 0.51
CA ASP A 251 20.18 2.52 1.28
C ASP A 251 20.01 1.23 2.09
N LEU A 252 20.41 0.11 1.49
CA LEU A 252 20.30 -1.23 2.08
C LEU A 252 21.62 -1.70 2.70
N ALA A 253 21.51 -2.46 3.80
CA ALA A 253 22.65 -3.03 4.53
C ALA A 253 23.63 -3.78 3.61
N PRO A 254 24.96 -3.70 3.83
CA PRO A 254 25.96 -4.28 2.93
C PRO A 254 25.66 -5.72 2.51
N GLY A 255 25.79 -6.02 1.21
CA GLY A 255 25.48 -7.33 0.65
C GLY A 255 23.99 -7.62 0.40
N VAL A 256 23.05 -6.77 0.83
CA VAL A 256 21.62 -6.91 0.48
C VAL A 256 21.31 -6.23 -0.85
N LEU A 257 20.84 -6.99 -1.83
CA LEU A 257 20.48 -6.48 -3.15
C LEU A 257 19.06 -5.91 -3.17
N LYS A 258 18.12 -6.66 -2.57
CA LYS A 258 16.69 -6.33 -2.60
C LYS A 258 16.00 -6.83 -1.33
N ILE A 259 15.02 -6.08 -0.85
CA ILE A 259 14.15 -6.47 0.26
C ILE A 259 12.70 -6.39 -0.22
N VAL A 260 11.92 -7.44 0.04
CA VAL A 260 10.47 -7.42 -0.18
C VAL A 260 9.79 -7.60 1.17
N LYS A 261 8.99 -6.62 1.55
CA LYS A 261 8.15 -6.67 2.75
C LYS A 261 6.72 -6.96 2.33
N VAL A 262 6.12 -7.99 2.92
CA VAL A 262 4.73 -8.38 2.69
C VAL A 262 3.98 -8.17 3.99
N TYR A 263 2.91 -7.38 3.94
CA TYR A 263 2.03 -7.15 5.08
C TYR A 263 0.83 -8.09 4.98
N LEU A 264 0.70 -8.96 5.98
CA LEU A 264 -0.37 -9.94 6.06
C LEU A 264 -1.36 -9.53 7.14
N ALA A 265 -2.61 -9.29 6.75
CA ALA A 265 -3.70 -9.08 7.69
C ALA A 265 -4.32 -10.42 8.08
N ILE A 266 -4.23 -10.72 9.37
CA ILE A 266 -4.70 -11.95 9.99
C ILE A 266 -5.91 -11.58 10.83
N ARG A 267 -7.06 -12.13 10.46
CA ARG A 267 -8.28 -12.02 11.24
C ARG A 267 -8.30 -13.14 12.27
N ARG A 268 -8.17 -12.81 13.56
CA ARG A 268 -8.24 -13.78 14.66
C ARG A 268 -9.58 -13.66 15.36
N ARG A 269 -10.37 -14.74 15.28
CA ARG A 269 -11.59 -14.88 16.05
C ARG A 269 -11.25 -15.39 17.44
N ILE A 270 -12.09 -15.02 18.41
CA ILE A 270 -11.98 -15.54 19.76
C ILE A 270 -12.17 -17.06 19.76
N GLN A 271 -11.29 -17.76 20.47
CA GLN A 271 -11.26 -19.22 20.53
C GLN A 271 -10.98 -19.70 21.97
N PRO A 272 -11.29 -20.97 22.28
CA PRO A 272 -10.89 -21.56 23.56
C PRO A 272 -9.37 -21.46 23.76
N GLY A 273 -8.96 -21.10 24.97
CA GLY A 273 -7.57 -20.79 25.33
C GLY A 273 -7.23 -19.30 25.29
N ASP A 274 -8.06 -18.46 24.66
CA ASP A 274 -7.85 -17.02 24.68
C ASP A 274 -8.10 -16.44 26.08
N LYS A 275 -7.26 -15.48 26.48
CA LYS A 275 -7.36 -14.82 27.78
C LYS A 275 -8.18 -13.54 27.68
N MET A 276 -9.17 -13.40 28.55
CA MET A 276 -9.98 -12.20 28.70
C MET A 276 -9.82 -11.60 30.09
N ALA A 277 -10.09 -10.31 30.23
CA ALA A 277 -10.12 -9.64 31.52
C ALA A 277 -11.15 -8.52 31.55
N GLY A 278 -11.80 -8.32 32.69
CA GLY A 278 -12.64 -7.16 32.96
C GLY A 278 -11.86 -5.99 33.57
N ARG A 279 -12.52 -4.84 33.69
CA ARG A 279 -11.93 -3.60 34.22
C ARG A 279 -11.62 -3.64 35.73
N HIS A 280 -12.16 -4.62 36.44
CA HIS A 280 -12.00 -4.77 37.89
C HIS A 280 -10.93 -5.81 38.28
N GLY A 281 -10.09 -6.22 37.33
CA GLY A 281 -9.00 -7.17 37.59
C GLY A 281 -9.42 -8.64 37.57
N ASN A 282 -10.70 -8.95 37.29
CA ASN A 282 -11.15 -10.30 37.01
C ASN A 282 -10.55 -10.76 35.67
N LYS A 283 -9.67 -11.76 35.71
CA LYS A 283 -9.05 -12.37 34.54
C LYS A 283 -9.66 -13.75 34.35
N GLY A 284 -9.67 -14.22 33.11
CA GLY A 284 -10.09 -15.57 32.84
C GLY A 284 -9.67 -16.07 31.47
N VAL A 285 -9.78 -17.37 31.28
CA VAL A 285 -9.47 -18.03 30.00
C VAL A 285 -10.76 -18.59 29.43
N VAL A 286 -10.99 -18.38 28.14
CA VAL A 286 -12.14 -18.97 27.45
C VAL A 286 -11.98 -20.48 27.46
N SER A 287 -12.87 -21.20 28.12
CA SER A 287 -12.83 -22.67 28.19
C SER A 287 -13.62 -23.30 27.06
N VAL A 288 -14.79 -22.74 26.76
CA VAL A 288 -15.71 -23.27 25.75
C VAL A 288 -16.56 -22.14 25.15
N ILE A 289 -16.95 -22.32 23.90
CA ILE A 289 -17.93 -21.51 23.20
C ILE A 289 -19.18 -22.38 23.04
N MET A 290 -20.25 -22.02 23.72
CA MET A 290 -21.51 -22.79 23.77
C MET A 290 -22.50 -22.30 22.69
N PRO A 291 -23.26 -23.21 22.07
CA PRO A 291 -24.38 -22.85 21.21
C PRO A 291 -25.38 -21.95 21.93
N VAL A 292 -26.14 -21.15 21.16
CA VAL A 292 -27.06 -20.15 21.74
C VAL A 292 -28.20 -20.81 22.51
N GLU A 293 -28.68 -21.96 22.04
CA GLU A 293 -29.72 -22.78 22.64
C GLU A 293 -29.33 -23.37 24.01
N ASP A 294 -28.03 -23.57 24.23
CA ASP A 294 -27.49 -24.11 25.48
C ASP A 294 -27.09 -23.00 26.47
N MET A 295 -27.35 -21.73 26.14
CA MET A 295 -27.09 -20.62 27.05
C MET A 295 -28.32 -20.33 27.93
N PRO A 296 -28.12 -19.84 29.17
CA PRO A 296 -29.22 -19.33 29.99
C PRO A 296 -30.01 -18.25 29.22
N TYR A 297 -31.33 -18.38 29.22
CA TYR A 297 -32.27 -17.42 28.61
C TYR A 297 -33.20 -16.83 29.67
N ASP A 298 -33.77 -15.67 29.37
CA ASP A 298 -34.81 -15.01 30.16
C ASP A 298 -36.21 -15.41 29.69
#